data_AF-A0A918LUW2-F1
#
_entry.id   AF-A0A918LUW2-F1
#
_cell.length_a   1.000
_cell.length_b   1.000
_cell.length_c   1.000
_cell.angle_alpha   90.00
_cell.angle_beta   90.00
_cell.angle_gamma   90.00
#
_symmetry.space_group_name_H-M   'P 1'
#
loop_
_entity.id
_entity.type
_entity.pdbx_description
1 polymer ?
#
loop_
_entity_poly.entity_id
_entity_poly.type
_entity_poly.pdbx_seq_one_letter_code
_entity_poly.pdbx_strand_id
1 'polypeptide(L)'
;MAGVLRAERVWVETFTGLRMMQFSGLLKVVRERGGNGTLLGRPWSLPLAERVLMVAVYYRTNLTMRQLGPLLGVSSSTVCRVIQRLGPLPALEPVSRTADAADRLWIVDGTLVPVRTPSPPGRRR
;
A
#
# COMPACT_ATOMS: atom_id res chain seq x y z
N MET A 1 -15.33 -4.41 -16.55
CA MET A 1 -14.58 -3.23 -17.00
C MET A 1 -13.11 -3.46 -16.71
N ALA A 2 -12.23 -3.32 -17.70
CA ALA A 2 -10.79 -3.45 -17.49
C ALA A 2 -10.29 -2.21 -16.73
N GLY A 3 -9.53 -2.41 -15.65
CA GLY A 3 -8.85 -1.31 -14.96
C GLY A 3 -7.79 -0.66 -15.84
N VAL A 4 -7.64 0.66 -15.71
CA VAL A 4 -6.63 1.49 -16.39
C VAL A 4 -5.25 1.32 -15.74
N LEU A 5 -5.22 1.10 -14.42
CA LEU A 5 -3.99 1.02 -13.64
C LEU A 5 -3.46 -0.42 -13.69
N ARG A 6 -2.37 -0.59 -14.44
CA ARG A 6 -1.68 -1.87 -14.66
C ARG A 6 -0.26 -1.82 -14.12
N ALA A 7 0.33 -2.97 -13.85
CA ALA A 7 1.72 -3.09 -13.41
C ALA A 7 2.72 -2.87 -14.56
N GLU A 8 2.52 -1.79 -15.30
CA GLU A 8 3.37 -1.33 -16.38
C GLU A 8 4.29 -0.23 -15.88
N ARG A 9 5.44 -0.08 -16.54
CA ARG A 9 6.49 0.86 -16.14
C ARG A 9 5.96 2.28 -15.89
N VAL A 10 5.11 2.78 -16.80
CA VAL A 10 4.55 4.14 -16.71
C VAL A 10 3.78 4.34 -15.41
N TRP A 11 2.88 3.42 -15.05
CA TRP A 11 2.05 3.53 -13.86
C TRP A 11 2.83 3.27 -12.57
N VAL A 12 3.74 2.29 -12.59
CA VAL A 12 4.60 1.97 -11.46
C VAL A 12 5.47 3.17 -11.11
N GLU A 13 6.19 3.73 -12.08
CA GLU A 13 7.09 4.86 -11.85
C GLU A 13 6.30 6.12 -11.45
N THR A 14 5.15 6.38 -12.06
CA THR A 14 4.33 7.57 -11.77
C THR A 14 3.73 7.55 -10.36
N PHE A 15 3.13 6.42 -9.95
CA PHE A 15 2.36 6.39 -8.70
C PHE A 15 3.16 5.95 -7.48
N THR A 16 4.22 5.17 -7.67
CA THR A 16 5.02 4.64 -6.56
C THR A 16 6.35 5.37 -6.38
N GLY A 17 6.84 6.05 -7.44
CA GLY A 17 8.19 6.60 -7.47
C GLY A 17 9.31 5.54 -7.55
N LEU A 18 8.96 4.25 -7.65
CA LEU A 18 9.91 3.15 -7.79
C LEU A 18 10.25 2.92 -9.26
N ARG A 19 11.53 2.70 -9.55
CA ARG A 19 11.94 2.12 -10.84
C ARG A 19 11.38 0.71 -10.97
N MET A 20 11.10 0.25 -12.19
CA MET A 20 10.56 -1.10 -12.43
C MET A 20 11.40 -2.23 -11.83
N MET A 21 12.73 -2.05 -11.75
CA MET A 21 13.64 -2.99 -11.09
C MET A 21 13.42 -3.05 -9.56
N GLN A 22 13.23 -1.90 -8.91
CA GLN A 22 12.94 -1.82 -7.48
C GLN A 22 11.58 -2.43 -7.18
N PHE A 23 10.60 -2.17 -8.04
CA PHE A 23 9.27 -2.77 -7.96
C PHE A 23 9.33 -4.30 -8.10
N SER A 24 10.14 -4.83 -9.02
CA SER A 24 10.38 -6.29 -9.14
C SER A 24 10.96 -6.89 -7.86
N GLY A 25 11.87 -6.18 -7.19
CA GLY A 25 12.39 -6.56 -5.87
C GLY A 25 11.30 -6.60 -4.80
N LEU A 26 10.43 -5.59 -4.76
CA LEU A 26 9.28 -5.54 -3.86
C LEU A 26 8.32 -6.72 -4.10
N LEU A 27 8.04 -7.05 -5.36
CA LEU A 27 7.20 -8.21 -5.71
C LEU A 27 7.80 -9.52 -5.20
N LYS A 28 9.13 -9.68 -5.28
CA LYS A 28 9.83 -10.86 -4.77
C LYS A 28 9.65 -10.97 -3.25
N VAL A 29 9.90 -9.90 -2.50
CA VAL A 29 9.74 -9.86 -1.04
C VAL A 29 8.29 -10.17 -0.64
N VAL A 30 7.31 -9.53 -1.27
CA VAL A 30 5.89 -9.76 -0.96
C VAL A 30 5.48 -11.20 -1.29
N ARG A 31 6.01 -11.79 -2.37
CA ARG A 31 5.77 -13.19 -2.73
C ARG A 31 6.34 -14.14 -1.68
N GLU A 32 7.58 -13.93 -1.25
CA GLU A 32 8.25 -14.73 -0.22
C GLU A 32 7.54 -14.64 1.14
N ARG A 33 6.99 -13.47 1.47
CA ARG A 33 6.17 -13.24 2.68
C ARG A 33 4.73 -13.76 2.56
N GLY A 34 4.40 -14.52 1.52
CA GLY A 34 3.09 -15.19 1.39
C GLY A 34 2.00 -14.38 0.66
N GLY A 35 2.34 -13.30 -0.05
CA GLY A 35 1.38 -12.50 -0.84
C GLY A 35 0.72 -13.26 -2.00
N ASN A 36 1.33 -14.38 -2.42
CA ASN A 36 0.76 -15.33 -3.38
C ASN A 36 -0.14 -16.39 -2.75
N GLY A 37 -0.19 -16.49 -1.41
CA GLY A 37 -1.07 -17.44 -0.75
C GLY A 37 -2.52 -17.09 -1.04
N THR A 38 -3.20 -17.92 -1.81
CA THR A 38 -4.66 -18.08 -1.73
C THR A 38 -4.92 -18.89 -0.46
N LEU A 39 -5.31 -18.22 0.62
CA LEU A 39 -5.80 -18.95 1.79
C LEU A 39 -7.17 -19.49 1.38
N LEU A 40 -7.25 -20.81 1.18
CA LEU A 40 -8.46 -21.63 1.22
C LEU A 40 -9.73 -20.88 0.75
N GLY A 41 -9.87 -20.71 -0.57
CA GLY A 41 -11.04 -20.03 -1.14
C GLY A 41 -10.87 -19.53 -2.57
N ARG A 42 -11.80 -18.67 -3.01
CA ARG A 42 -11.85 -18.15 -4.38
C ARG A 42 -10.54 -17.44 -4.75
N PRO A 43 -9.95 -17.74 -5.92
CA PRO A 43 -8.74 -17.08 -6.39
C PRO A 43 -8.93 -15.56 -6.47
N TRP A 44 -7.84 -14.83 -6.24
CA TRP A 44 -7.82 -13.39 -6.43
C TRP A 44 -8.17 -13.04 -7.87
N SER A 45 -9.03 -12.04 -8.06
CA SER A 45 -9.39 -11.54 -9.39
C SER A 45 -8.27 -10.74 -10.07
N LEU A 46 -7.15 -10.52 -9.38
CA LEU A 46 -6.11 -9.58 -9.75
C LEU A 46 -4.72 -10.23 -9.56
N PRO A 47 -3.77 -10.09 -10.51
CA PRO A 47 -2.44 -10.66 -10.35
C PRO A 47 -1.68 -10.00 -9.18
N LEU A 48 -0.63 -10.65 -8.69
CA LEU A 48 0.15 -10.14 -7.55
C LEU A 48 0.69 -8.73 -7.83
N ALA A 49 1.15 -8.47 -9.04
CA ALA A 49 1.79 -7.21 -9.40
C ALA A 49 0.83 -6.02 -9.23
N GLU A 50 -0.39 -6.11 -9.74
CA GLU A 50 -1.41 -5.08 -9.62
C GLU A 50 -1.94 -4.97 -8.18
N ARG A 51 -1.94 -6.07 -7.42
CA ARG A 51 -2.29 -6.03 -5.99
C ARG A 51 -1.25 -5.26 -5.16
N VAL A 52 0.04 -5.48 -5.45
CA VAL A 52 1.13 -4.75 -4.79
C VAL A 52 1.16 -3.29 -5.23
N LEU A 53 0.94 -3.03 -6.52
CA LEU A 53 0.80 -1.67 -7.05
C LEU A 53 -0.38 -0.94 -6.39
N MET A 54 -1.53 -1.60 -6.22
CA MET A 54 -2.68 -1.04 -5.50
C MET A 54 -2.33 -0.62 -4.07
N VAL A 55 -1.60 -1.46 -3.33
CA VAL A 55 -1.16 -1.15 -1.97
C VAL A 55 -0.17 0.02 -1.96
N ALA A 56 0.78 0.04 -2.89
CA ALA A 56 1.74 1.14 -3.01
C ALA A 56 1.07 2.46 -3.37
N VAL A 57 0.12 2.45 -4.32
CA VAL A 57 -0.69 3.63 -4.68
C VAL A 57 -1.50 4.10 -3.47
N TYR A 58 -2.14 3.20 -2.72
CA TYR A 58 -2.90 3.53 -1.52
C TYR A 58 -2.05 4.19 -0.42
N TYR A 59 -0.79 3.76 -0.25
CA TYR A 59 0.11 4.37 0.74
C TYR A 59 0.75 5.68 0.28
N ARG A 60 1.07 5.80 -1.02
CA ARG A 60 1.73 6.99 -1.57
C ARG A 60 0.72 8.11 -1.87
N THR A 61 -0.51 7.75 -2.24
CA THR A 61 -1.53 8.70 -2.69
C THR A 61 -2.71 8.73 -1.74
N ASN A 62 -3.35 9.89 -1.56
CA ASN A 62 -4.54 10.07 -0.73
C ASN A 62 -5.84 9.56 -1.39
N LEU A 63 -5.76 8.50 -2.21
CA LEU A 63 -6.91 7.96 -2.92
C LEU A 63 -7.75 7.07 -1.99
N THR A 64 -9.06 7.31 -1.99
CA THR A 64 -10.01 6.47 -1.26
C THR A 64 -10.20 5.11 -1.95
N MET A 65 -10.64 4.09 -1.21
CA MET A 65 -10.95 2.76 -1.78
C MET A 65 -11.99 2.82 -2.92
N ARG A 66 -12.91 3.80 -2.86
CA ARG A 66 -13.93 4.04 -3.90
C ARG A 66 -13.34 4.59 -5.19
N GLN A 67 -12.24 5.35 -5.12
CA GLN A 67 -11.51 5.86 -6.28
C GLN A 67 -10.55 4.79 -6.86
N LEU A 68 -9.93 3.98 -5.99
CA LEU A 68 -9.04 2.90 -6.41
C LEU A 68 -9.75 1.77 -7.16
N GLY A 69 -10.98 1.43 -6.75
CA GLY A 69 -11.75 0.35 -7.37
C GLY A 69 -11.89 0.49 -8.89
N PRO A 70 -12.45 1.60 -9.40
CA PRO A 70 -12.54 1.88 -10.84
C PRO A 70 -11.20 1.87 -11.57
N LEU A 71 -10.14 2.43 -10.96
CA LEU A 71 -8.81 2.47 -11.57
C LEU A 71 -8.24 1.08 -11.84
N LEU A 72 -8.53 0.12 -10.98
CA LEU A 72 -8.04 -1.27 -11.08
C LEU A 72 -9.10 -2.25 -11.62
N GLY A 73 -10.29 -1.77 -11.98
CA GLY A 73 -11.38 -2.61 -12.49
C GLY A 73 -11.96 -3.58 -11.47
N VAL A 74 -11.85 -3.28 -10.17
CA VAL A 74 -12.30 -4.13 -9.06
C VAL A 74 -13.28 -3.39 -8.15
N SER A 75 -14.07 -4.13 -7.37
CA SER A 75 -14.96 -3.52 -6.38
C SER A 75 -14.18 -2.89 -5.22
N SER A 76 -14.77 -1.88 -4.56
CA SER A 76 -14.22 -1.30 -3.33
C SER A 76 -14.00 -2.35 -2.22
N SER A 77 -14.82 -3.41 -2.18
CA SER A 77 -14.65 -4.53 -1.25
C SER A 77 -13.42 -5.38 -1.55
N THR A 78 -13.10 -5.60 -2.82
CA THR A 78 -11.86 -6.25 -3.24
C THR A 78 -10.65 -5.41 -2.88
N VAL A 79 -10.71 -4.09 -3.08
CA VAL A 79 -9.64 -3.16 -2.67
C VAL A 79 -9.37 -3.28 -1.17
N CYS A 80 -10.42 -3.23 -0.35
CA CYS A 80 -10.29 -3.36 1.10
C CYS A 80 -9.62 -4.68 1.50
N ARG A 81 -10.05 -5.81 0.91
CA ARG A 81 -9.46 -7.14 1.17
C ARG A 81 -7.98 -7.24 0.77
N VAL A 82 -7.61 -6.62 -0.35
CA VAL A 82 -6.22 -6.56 -0.81
C VAL A 82 -5.38 -5.75 0.17
N ILE A 83 -5.82 -4.55 0.54
CA ILE A 83 -5.07 -3.66 1.46
C ILE A 83 -4.90 -4.30 2.84
N GLN A 84 -5.95 -4.87 3.43
CA GLN A 84 -5.85 -5.50 4.76
C GLN A 84 -4.85 -6.66 4.79
N ARG A 85 -4.76 -7.42 3.68
CA ARG A 85 -3.97 -8.64 3.63
C ARG A 85 -2.53 -8.41 3.16
N LEU A 86 -2.36 -7.57 2.15
CA LEU A 86 -1.06 -7.28 1.58
C LEU A 86 -0.41 -6.06 2.22
N GLY A 87 -1.15 -5.12 2.81
CA GLY A 87 -0.60 -3.89 3.43
C GLY A 87 0.55 -4.12 4.41
N PRO A 88 0.53 -5.15 5.27
CA PRO A 88 1.64 -5.45 6.17
C PRO A 88 2.87 -6.08 5.50
N LEU A 89 2.72 -6.69 4.32
CA LEU A 89 3.81 -7.44 3.66
C LEU A 89 4.90 -6.57 3.02
N PRO A 90 4.61 -5.40 2.42
CA PRO A 90 5.61 -4.44 1.96
C PRO A 90 6.09 -3.52 3.08
N ALA A 91 5.61 -3.67 4.32
CA ALA A 91 6.20 -2.98 5.46
C ALA A 91 7.67 -3.42 5.56
N LEU A 92 8.55 -2.52 5.12
CA LEU A 92 9.97 -2.61 5.35
C LEU A 92 10.17 -2.54 6.87
N GLU A 93 11.14 -3.29 7.39
CA GLU A 93 11.60 -3.09 8.77
C GLU A 93 11.77 -1.59 9.01
N PRO A 94 11.32 -1.05 10.16
CA PRO A 94 11.50 0.36 10.46
C PRO A 94 12.96 0.72 10.18
N VAL A 95 13.18 1.70 9.31
CA VAL A 95 14.55 2.15 9.01
C VAL A 95 15.14 2.60 10.34
N SER A 96 16.11 1.85 10.86
CA SER A 96 16.87 2.23 12.04
C SER A 96 17.46 3.60 11.76
N ARG A 97 17.02 4.61 12.50
CA ARG A 97 17.59 5.96 12.40
C ARG A 97 19.08 5.82 12.67
N THR A 98 19.91 6.07 11.65
CA THR A 98 21.33 6.29 11.88
C THR A 98 21.46 7.51 12.79
N ALA A 99 22.43 7.52 13.70
CA ALA A 99 22.62 8.64 14.65
C ALA A 99 22.75 10.00 13.93
N ASP A 100 23.26 9.98 12.70
CA ASP A 100 23.39 11.12 11.76
C ASP A 100 22.05 11.62 11.17
N ALA A 101 20.97 10.85 11.28
CA ALA A 101 19.63 11.21 10.80
C ALA A 101 18.82 12.04 11.81
N ALA A 102 19.30 12.17 13.06
CA ALA A 102 18.65 12.97 14.10
C ALA A 102 18.77 14.49 13.82
N ASP A 103 19.86 14.91 13.19
CA ASP A 103 20.11 16.31 12.81
C ASP A 103 19.59 16.67 11.41
N ARG A 104 19.06 15.71 10.65
CA ARG A 104 18.44 15.97 9.35
C ARG A 104 16.96 16.29 9.54
N LEU A 105 16.54 17.48 9.12
CA LEU A 105 15.14 17.85 8.99
C LEU A 105 14.49 17.01 7.88
N TRP A 106 13.61 16.09 8.26
CA TRP A 106 12.81 15.31 7.31
C TRP A 106 11.43 15.96 7.16
N ILE A 107 11.17 16.55 6.00
CA ILE A 107 9.81 16.97 5.64
C ILE A 107 9.12 15.74 5.05
N VAL A 108 8.24 15.14 5.86
CA VAL A 108 7.36 14.07 5.39
C VAL A 108 6.12 14.75 4.81
N ASP A 109 5.82 14.47 3.53
CA ASP A 109 4.56 14.86 2.89
C ASP A 109 3.41 14.02 3.46
N GLY A 110 3.09 14.27 4.72
CA GLY A 110 1.93 13.75 5.40
C GLY A 110 0.83 14.80 5.27
N THR A 111 -0.10 14.60 4.35
CA THR A 111 -1.42 15.23 4.49
C THR A 111 -1.95 14.85 5.86
N LEU A 112 -2.06 15.84 6.75
CA LEU A 112 -2.68 15.74 8.06
C LEU A 112 -4.16 15.42 7.89
N VAL A 113 -4.50 14.17 7.57
CA VAL A 113 -5.83 13.66 7.89
C VAL A 113 -5.82 13.51 9.41
N PRO A 114 -6.61 14.29 10.16
CA PRO A 114 -6.63 14.17 11.60
C PRO A 114 -7.14 12.77 11.95
N VAL A 115 -6.22 11.89 12.31
CA VAL A 115 -6.57 10.66 13.02
C VAL A 115 -7.10 11.14 14.35
N ARG A 116 -8.42 11.07 14.56
CA ARG A 116 -9.01 11.29 15.88
C ARG A 116 -8.40 10.23 16.80
N THR A 117 -7.45 10.63 17.62
CA THR A 117 -7.05 9.87 18.78
C THR A 117 -8.30 9.66 19.63
N PRO A 118 -8.66 8.42 19.98
CA PRO A 118 -9.70 8.20 20.98
C PRO A 118 -9.30 9.00 22.23
N SER A 119 -10.21 9.85 22.73
CA SER A 119 -9.97 10.55 23.97
C SER A 119 -9.72 9.49 25.07
N PRO A 120 -8.70 9.65 25.92
CA PRO A 120 -8.55 8.77 27.08
C PRO A 120 -9.86 8.76 27.87
N PRO A 121 -10.27 7.60 28.43
CA PRO A 121 -11.52 7.51 29.17
C PRO A 121 -11.50 8.57 30.28
N GLY A 122 -12.43 9.53 30.16
CA GLY A 122 -12.59 10.59 31.13
C GLY A 122 -12.82 9.96 32.50
N ARG A 123 -11.92 10.24 33.43
CA ARG A 123 -12.11 9.95 34.85
C ARG A 123 -13.34 10.75 35.29
N ARG A 124 -14.51 10.11 35.31
CA ARG A 124 -15.68 10.63 36.02
C ARG A 124 -15.28 10.74 37.48
N ARG A 125 -15.20 11.97 37.97
CA ARG A 125 -15.28 12.26 39.41
C ARG A 125 -16.75 12.20 39.82
#